data_AF-A0A1G5I9E8-F1
#
_entry.id   AF-A0A1G5I9E8-F1
#
_cell.length_a   1.000
_cell.length_b   1.000
_cell.length_c   1.000
_cell.angle_alpha   90.00
_cell.angle_beta   90.00
_cell.angle_gamma   90.00
#
_symmetry.space_group_name_H-M   'P 1'
#
loop_
_entity.id
_entity.type
_entity.pdbx_description
1 polymer ?
#
loop_
_entity_poly.entity_id
_entity_poly.type
_entity_poly.pdbx_seq_one_letter_code
_entity_poly.pdbx_strand_id
1 'polypeptide(L)'
;MTQPRKTVSYILKAIVIISAAIGTLIGDLVIGRPFSEICRGLMYFTAQSNILIALICLTGACLMMRDKDVSDVWRIIKFVGTVAITLTGFVYITILVPSFLHQTWTLKNILTHVVVPIVSIADYFVTGAGAFGFTRTSPYMGCAWWILALFIFLMIVGYGYLVLADFLLNRFSKEEIWSNR
;
A
#
# COMPACT_ATOMS: atom_id res chain seq x y z
N MET A 1 25.20 5.15 7.00
CA MET A 1 24.65 5.98 5.90
C MET A 1 25.43 7.28 5.83
N THR A 2 25.73 7.78 4.63
CA THR A 2 26.33 9.13 4.46
C THR A 2 25.34 10.22 4.90
N GLN A 3 25.84 11.37 5.35
CA GLN A 3 25.01 12.51 5.78
C GLN A 3 23.93 12.93 4.77
N PRO A 4 24.23 13.15 3.47
CA PRO A 4 23.18 13.50 2.50
C PRO A 4 22.09 12.43 2.37
N ARG A 5 22.47 11.16 2.50
CA ARG A 5 21.55 10.03 2.43
C ARG A 5 20.63 9.95 3.65
N LYS A 6 21.13 10.33 4.84
CA LYS A 6 20.31 10.47 6.06
C LYS A 6 19.24 11.55 5.88
N THR A 7 19.63 12.73 5.39
CA THR A 7 18.70 13.85 5.15
C THR A 7 17.59 13.49 4.17
N VAL A 8 17.95 12.87 3.03
CA VAL A 8 16.95 12.44 2.04
C VAL A 8 15.98 11.43 2.65
N SER A 9 16.46 10.46 3.43
CA SER A 9 15.56 9.50 4.08
C SER A 9 14.61 10.16 5.08
N TYR A 10 15.07 11.14 5.87
CA TYR A 10 14.17 11.90 6.76
C TYR A 10 13.06 12.61 6.00
N ILE A 11 13.40 13.28 4.90
CA ILE A 11 12.41 13.99 4.07
C ILE A 11 11.38 13.00 3.50
N LEU A 12 11.83 11.88 2.94
CA LEU A 12 10.93 10.86 2.38
C LEU A 12 10.00 10.27 3.45
N LYS A 13 10.53 9.96 4.64
CA LYS A 13 9.72 9.49 5.78
C LYS A 13 8.69 10.52 6.21
N ALA A 14 9.07 11.79 6.30
CA ALA A 14 8.16 12.88 6.65
C ALA A 14 7.01 13.00 5.63
N ILE A 15 7.33 12.95 4.34
CA ILE A 15 6.31 12.96 3.28
C ILE A 15 5.36 11.77 3.43
N VAL A 16 5.88 10.56 3.61
CA VAL A 16 5.04 9.36 3.82
C VAL A 16 4.09 9.53 5.01
N ILE A 17 4.60 9.98 6.15
CA ILE A 17 3.81 10.15 7.38
C ILE A 17 2.71 11.18 7.18
N ILE A 18 3.05 12.35 6.63
CA ILE A 18 2.11 13.46 6.41
C ILE A 18 1.05 13.05 5.39
N SER A 19 1.47 12.50 4.23
CA SER A 19 0.54 12.07 3.18
C SER A 19 -0.39 10.96 3.65
N ALA A 20 0.11 9.98 4.40
CA ALA A 20 -0.70 8.90 4.96
C ALA A 20 -1.70 9.42 6.01
N ALA A 21 -1.27 10.32 6.89
CA ALA A 21 -2.15 10.91 7.92
C ALA A 21 -3.26 11.77 7.31
N ILE A 22 -2.91 12.65 6.35
CA ILE A 22 -3.88 13.51 5.65
C ILE A 22 -4.87 12.67 4.84
N GLY A 23 -4.36 11.73 4.05
CA GLY A 23 -5.17 10.90 3.16
C GLY A 23 -6.01 9.84 3.88
N THR A 24 -5.69 9.46 5.12
CA THR A 24 -6.40 8.37 5.82
C THR A 24 -7.30 8.85 6.96
N LEU A 25 -6.85 9.82 7.76
CA LEU A 25 -7.51 10.20 9.01
C LEU A 25 -7.96 11.65 9.03
N ILE A 26 -7.05 12.57 8.74
CA ILE A 26 -7.30 14.00 8.94
C ILE A 26 -8.32 14.53 7.92
N GLY A 27 -8.29 14.06 6.67
CA GLY A 27 -9.26 14.47 5.66
C GLY A 27 -10.71 14.17 6.08
N ASP A 28 -10.97 12.99 6.65
CA ASP A 28 -12.33 12.59 7.05
C ASP A 28 -12.78 13.30 8.33
N LEU A 29 -11.85 13.59 9.25
CA LEU A 29 -12.11 14.37 10.47
C LEU A 29 -12.43 15.84 10.16
N VAL A 30 -11.66 16.47 9.26
CA VAL A 30 -11.85 17.89 8.88
C VAL A 30 -13.17 18.12 8.15
N ILE A 31 -13.64 17.13 7.38
CA ILE A 31 -14.94 17.18 6.69
C ILE A 31 -16.10 16.91 7.66
N GLY A 32 -15.83 16.56 8.93
CA GLY A 32 -16.85 16.37 9.95
C GLY A 32 -17.65 15.07 9.77
N ARG A 33 -17.06 14.02 9.20
CA ARG A 33 -17.77 12.74 9.02
C ARG A 33 -18.11 12.10 10.37
N PRO A 34 -19.25 11.40 10.48
CA PRO A 34 -19.63 10.71 11.70
C PRO A 34 -18.62 9.58 12.03
N PHE A 35 -18.42 9.33 13.32
CA PHE A 35 -17.40 8.40 13.83
C PHE A 35 -17.52 6.98 13.23
N SER A 36 -18.75 6.50 13.01
CA SER A 36 -19.00 5.18 12.39
C SER A 36 -18.44 5.06 10.97
N GLU A 37 -18.49 6.13 10.17
CA GLU A 37 -17.90 6.12 8.82
C GLU A 37 -16.39 6.15 8.85
N ILE A 38 -15.80 6.86 9.82
CA ILE A 38 -14.34 6.86 10.03
C ILE A 38 -13.88 5.45 10.40
N CYS A 39 -14.56 4.78 11.35
CA CYS A 39 -14.27 3.41 11.73
C CYS A 39 -14.39 2.44 10.55
N ARG A 40 -15.42 2.58 9.71
CA ARG A 40 -15.58 1.78 8.49
C ARG A 40 -14.44 2.04 7.51
N GLY A 41 -14.01 3.30 7.37
CA GLY A 41 -12.84 3.70 6.57
C GLY A 41 -11.55 3.00 7.02
N LEU A 42 -11.35 2.85 8.33
CA LEU A 42 -10.17 2.19 8.93
C LEU A 42 -10.16 0.66 8.75
N MET A 43 -11.31 0.04 8.46
CA MET A 43 -11.37 -1.39 8.18
C MET A 43 -10.81 -1.75 6.80
N TYR A 44 -10.66 -0.78 5.90
CA TYR A 44 -10.10 -1.05 4.58
C TYR A 44 -8.60 -1.29 4.64
N PHE A 45 -8.15 -2.27 3.87
CA PHE A 45 -6.72 -2.61 3.73
C PHE A 45 -5.86 -1.40 3.34
N THR A 46 -6.37 -0.50 2.50
CA THR A 46 -5.70 0.76 2.14
C THR A 46 -5.40 1.63 3.36
N ALA A 47 -6.37 1.81 4.25
CA ALA A 47 -6.20 2.64 5.45
C ALA A 47 -5.21 1.99 6.41
N GLN A 48 -5.34 0.68 6.63
CA GLN A 48 -4.44 -0.10 7.49
C GLN A 48 -3.00 -0.06 6.99
N SER A 49 -2.77 -0.27 5.68
CA SER A 49 -1.43 -0.24 5.09
C SER A 49 -0.81 1.17 5.11
N ASN A 50 -1.59 2.23 4.91
CA ASN A 50 -1.12 3.63 5.05
C ASN A 50 -0.70 3.95 6.50
N ILE A 51 -1.51 3.55 7.49
CA ILE A 51 -1.17 3.74 8.91
C ILE A 51 0.08 2.94 9.27
N LEU A 52 0.15 1.68 8.84
CA LEU A 52 1.28 0.81 9.11
C LEU A 52 2.58 1.39 8.54
N ILE A 53 2.61 1.80 7.26
CA ILE A 53 3.83 2.34 6.65
C ILE A 53 4.24 3.68 7.29
N ALA A 54 3.29 4.51 7.72
CA ALA A 54 3.56 5.72 8.47
C ALA A 54 4.25 5.42 9.81
N LEU A 55 3.76 4.42 10.57
CA LEU A 55 4.38 3.98 11.83
C LEU A 55 5.77 3.39 11.61
N ILE A 56 5.98 2.63 10.55
CA ILE A 56 7.30 2.09 10.21
C ILE A 56 8.27 3.22 9.85
N CYS A 57 7.83 4.22 9.09
CA CYS A 57 8.62 5.42 8.80
C CYS A 57 8.94 6.21 10.06
N LEU A 58 7.98 6.38 10.97
CA LEU A 58 8.16 7.08 12.23
C LEU A 58 9.18 6.37 13.13
N THR A 59 9.02 5.06 13.33
CA THR A 59 9.98 4.26 14.11
C THR A 59 11.37 4.28 13.48
N GLY A 60 11.47 4.23 12.15
CA GLY A 60 12.74 4.38 11.43
C GLY A 60 13.39 5.74 11.64
N ALA A 61 12.61 6.83 11.60
CA ALA A 61 13.11 8.16 11.88
C ALA A 61 13.60 8.28 13.34
N CYS A 62 12.84 7.77 14.31
CA CYS A 62 13.24 7.77 15.72
C CYS A 62 14.52 6.94 15.97
N LEU A 63 14.68 5.80 15.31
CA LEU A 63 15.90 4.98 15.41
C LEU A 63 17.11 5.71 14.83
N MET A 64 16.95 6.38 13.69
CA MET A 64 18.00 7.19 13.08
C MET A 64 18.40 8.40 13.94
N MET A 65 17.46 9.03 14.66
CA MET A 65 17.75 10.14 15.58
C MET A 65 18.56 9.69 16.79
N ARG A 66 18.45 8.41 17.17
CA ARG A 66 19.18 7.83 18.31
C ARG A 66 20.52 7.20 17.90
N ASP A 67 20.93 7.35 16.63
CA ASP A 67 22.11 6.68 16.02
C ASP A 67 22.23 5.19 16.37
N LYS A 68 21.08 4.53 16.58
CA LYS A 68 21.05 3.09 16.83
C LYS A 68 21.14 2.33 15.51
N ASP A 69 21.86 1.22 15.52
CA ASP A 69 21.87 0.31 14.39
C ASP A 69 20.45 -0.18 14.11
N VAL A 70 20.07 -0.07 12.84
CA VAL A 70 18.75 -0.48 12.36
C VAL A 70 18.70 -2.00 12.41
N SER A 71 17.89 -2.53 13.32
CA SER A 71 17.73 -3.97 13.48
C SER A 71 17.20 -4.62 12.19
N ASP A 72 17.61 -5.85 11.97
CA ASP A 72 17.15 -6.62 10.82
C ASP A 72 15.63 -6.81 10.80
N VAL A 73 15.02 -6.97 11.97
CA VAL A 73 13.56 -7.06 12.12
C VAL A 73 12.87 -5.81 11.55
N TRP A 74 13.42 -4.61 11.81
CA TRP A 74 12.87 -3.38 11.24
C TRP A 74 12.97 -3.38 9.70
N ARG A 75 14.06 -3.91 9.14
CA ARG A 75 14.22 -4.01 7.68
C ARG A 75 13.20 -4.94 7.05
N ILE A 76 12.92 -6.09 7.69
CA ILE A 76 11.86 -7.02 7.24
C ILE A 76 10.50 -6.34 7.30
N ILE A 77 10.17 -5.71 8.44
CA ILE A 77 8.89 -5.02 8.61
C ILE A 77 8.74 -3.90 7.58
N LYS A 78 9.80 -3.11 7.33
CA LYS A 78 9.82 -2.07 6.31
C LYS A 78 9.64 -2.63 4.91
N PHE A 79 10.27 -3.75 4.59
CA PHE A 79 10.08 -4.42 3.32
C PHE A 79 8.61 -4.87 3.13
N VAL A 80 8.05 -5.61 4.09
CA VAL A 80 6.66 -6.09 4.04
C VAL A 80 5.69 -4.92 3.91
N GLY A 81 5.88 -3.86 4.71
CA GLY A 81 5.07 -2.65 4.64
C GLY A 81 5.17 -1.95 3.29
N THR A 82 6.37 -1.83 2.72
CA THR A 82 6.58 -1.22 1.39
C THR A 82 5.92 -2.06 0.30
N VAL A 83 5.98 -3.39 0.35
CA VAL A 83 5.30 -4.24 -0.64
C VAL A 83 3.78 -4.10 -0.52
N ALA A 84 3.24 -4.13 0.69
CA ALA A 84 1.80 -3.97 0.93
C ALA A 84 1.27 -2.63 0.38
N ILE A 85 1.98 -1.53 0.62
CA ILE A 85 1.54 -0.22 0.12
C ILE A 85 1.74 -0.06 -1.39
N THR A 86 2.76 -0.71 -1.95
CA THR A 86 2.97 -0.77 -3.41
C THR A 86 1.80 -1.48 -4.09
N LEU A 87 1.37 -2.60 -3.50
CA LEU A 87 0.21 -3.34 -3.97
C LEU A 87 -1.05 -2.48 -3.95
N THR A 88 -1.28 -1.73 -2.87
CA THR A 88 -2.40 -0.79 -2.75
C THR A 88 -2.39 0.26 -3.88
N GLY A 89 -1.22 0.82 -4.22
CA GLY A 89 -1.10 1.76 -5.33
C GLY A 89 -1.30 1.12 -6.70
N PHE A 90 -0.76 -0.10 -6.89
CA PHE A 90 -0.90 -0.84 -8.14
C PHE A 90 -2.36 -1.18 -8.45
N VAL A 91 -3.09 -1.73 -7.46
CA VAL A 91 -4.52 -2.05 -7.58
C VAL A 91 -5.33 -0.79 -7.86
N TYR A 92 -5.00 0.33 -7.23
CA TYR A 92 -5.67 1.59 -7.50
C TYR A 92 -5.51 2.04 -8.96
N ILE A 93 -4.28 2.06 -9.48
CA ILE A 93 -4.00 2.53 -10.84
C ILE A 93 -4.58 1.57 -11.90
N THR A 94 -4.49 0.26 -11.67
CA THR A 94 -4.83 -0.74 -12.69
C THR A 94 -6.28 -1.18 -12.68
N ILE A 95 -6.92 -1.17 -11.50
CA ILE A 95 -8.31 -1.65 -11.33
C ILE A 95 -9.23 -0.48 -11.04
N LEU A 96 -8.99 0.30 -9.97
CA LEU A 96 -9.96 1.29 -9.52
C LEU A 96 -10.08 2.49 -10.45
N VAL A 97 -8.98 3.05 -10.95
CA VAL A 97 -9.02 4.22 -11.85
C VAL A 97 -9.78 3.91 -13.15
N PRO A 98 -9.51 2.78 -13.86
CA PRO A 98 -10.30 2.41 -15.04
C PRO A 98 -11.77 2.13 -14.74
N SER A 99 -12.10 1.55 -13.58
CA SER A 99 -13.48 1.26 -13.19
C SER A 99 -14.29 2.52 -12.82
N PHE A 100 -13.61 3.59 -12.40
CA PHE A 100 -14.26 4.81 -11.89
C PHE A 100 -13.53 6.06 -12.44
N LEU A 101 -13.66 6.28 -13.76
CA LEU A 101 -12.85 7.21 -14.58
C LEU A 101 -12.76 8.67 -14.09
N HIS A 102 -13.72 9.20 -13.33
CA HIS A 102 -13.73 10.65 -12.96
C HIS A 102 -13.79 10.95 -11.46
N GLN A 103 -14.31 10.04 -10.63
CA GLN A 103 -14.46 10.29 -9.19
C GLN A 103 -13.26 9.83 -8.35
N THR A 104 -12.25 9.20 -8.97
CA THR A 104 -11.09 8.62 -8.29
C THR A 104 -9.95 9.60 -8.05
N TRP A 105 -9.78 10.65 -8.85
CA TRP A 105 -8.67 11.62 -8.74
C TRP A 105 -8.87 12.68 -7.64
N THR A 106 -9.27 12.27 -6.45
CA THR A 106 -9.36 13.17 -5.28
C THR A 106 -8.00 13.27 -4.60
N LEU A 107 -7.76 14.39 -3.90
CA LEU A 107 -6.52 14.60 -3.14
C LEU A 107 -6.26 13.44 -2.16
N LYS A 108 -7.32 12.97 -1.48
CA LYS A 108 -7.27 11.82 -0.58
C LYS A 108 -6.69 10.59 -1.29
N ASN A 109 -7.25 10.24 -2.45
CA ASN A 109 -6.85 9.05 -3.18
C ASN A 109 -5.45 9.18 -3.79
N ILE A 110 -5.07 10.36 -4.29
CA ILE A 110 -3.72 10.60 -4.80
C ILE A 110 -2.69 10.44 -3.68
N LEU A 111 -2.96 10.99 -2.49
CA LEU A 111 -2.06 10.86 -1.35
C LEU A 111 -1.89 9.40 -0.93
N THR A 112 -2.97 8.66 -0.74
CA THR A 112 -2.94 7.28 -0.20
C THR A 112 -2.57 6.21 -1.22
N HIS A 113 -2.85 6.43 -2.51
CA HIS A 113 -2.68 5.41 -3.56
C HIS A 113 -1.57 5.73 -4.56
N VAL A 114 -0.98 6.93 -4.54
CA VAL A 114 0.11 7.29 -5.47
C VAL A 114 1.32 7.81 -4.70
N VAL A 115 1.14 8.89 -3.92
CA VAL A 115 2.25 9.55 -3.23
C VAL A 115 2.87 8.63 -2.18
N VAL A 116 2.08 8.08 -1.26
CA VAL A 116 2.59 7.22 -0.19
C VAL A 116 3.30 5.98 -0.75
N PRO A 117 2.75 5.23 -1.73
CA PRO A 117 3.46 4.11 -2.36
C PRO A 117 4.81 4.50 -2.98
N ILE A 118 4.83 5.53 -3.85
CA ILE A 118 6.04 5.92 -4.58
C ILE A 118 7.15 6.37 -3.62
N VAL A 119 6.80 7.22 -2.64
CA VAL A 119 7.77 7.75 -1.69
C VAL A 119 8.25 6.65 -0.72
N SER A 120 7.40 5.69 -0.37
CA SER A 120 7.79 4.54 0.45
C SER A 120 8.80 3.64 -0.25
N ILE A 121 8.62 3.41 -1.55
CA ILE A 121 9.59 2.68 -2.39
C ILE A 121 10.92 3.44 -2.45
N ALA A 122 10.88 4.75 -2.71
CA ALA A 122 12.08 5.58 -2.74
C ALA A 122 12.84 5.55 -1.39
N ASP A 123 12.14 5.69 -0.26
CA ASP A 123 12.75 5.62 1.08
C ASP A 123 13.40 4.25 1.34
N TYR A 124 12.78 3.17 0.86
CA TYR A 124 13.33 1.81 0.99
C TYR A 124 14.68 1.67 0.28
N PHE A 125 14.81 2.17 -0.95
CA PHE A 125 16.09 2.17 -1.67
C PHE A 125 17.12 3.09 -1.01
N VAL A 126 16.71 4.28 -0.55
CA VAL A 126 17.58 5.23 0.12
C VAL A 126 18.09 4.70 1.46
N THR A 127 17.30 3.97 2.24
CA THR A 127 17.77 3.37 3.51
C THR A 127 18.72 2.19 3.33
N GLY A 128 18.92 1.71 2.09
CA GLY A 128 19.89 0.65 1.81
C GLY A 128 19.45 -0.71 2.30
N ALA A 129 18.15 -0.92 2.48
CA ALA A 129 17.57 -2.23 2.74
C ALA A 129 17.74 -3.20 1.54
N GLY A 130 18.34 -2.75 0.44
CA GLY A 130 18.70 -3.53 -0.74
C GLY A 130 17.57 -3.58 -1.76
N ALA A 131 17.90 -3.72 -3.05
CA ALA A 131 16.91 -4.04 -4.06
C ALA A 131 16.42 -5.47 -3.81
N PHE A 132 15.19 -5.63 -3.33
CA PHE A 132 14.49 -6.93 -3.29
C PHE A 132 15.27 -8.10 -2.65
N GLY A 133 16.09 -7.83 -1.62
CA GLY A 133 16.91 -8.89 -1.02
C GLY A 133 17.89 -9.59 -1.97
N PHE A 134 18.14 -9.05 -3.19
CA PHE A 134 19.04 -9.64 -4.19
C PHE A 134 20.54 -9.44 -3.88
N THR A 135 20.86 -8.68 -2.84
CA THR A 135 22.23 -8.60 -2.33
C THR A 135 22.53 -9.83 -1.47
N ARG A 136 23.60 -10.57 -1.80
CA ARG A 136 24.10 -11.78 -1.09
C ARG A 136 24.26 -11.62 0.44
N THR A 137 24.25 -10.40 0.95
CA THR A 137 24.42 -10.05 2.36
C THR A 137 23.12 -10.01 3.16
N SER A 138 21.94 -10.17 2.53
CA SER A 138 20.65 -10.07 3.21
C SER A 138 19.96 -11.45 3.28
N PRO A 139 19.85 -12.09 4.47
CA PRO A 139 19.27 -13.43 4.63
C PRO A 139 17.75 -13.50 4.33
N TYR A 140 17.14 -12.39 3.93
CA TYR A 140 15.69 -12.23 3.77
C TYR A 140 15.20 -12.46 2.33
N MET A 141 16.08 -12.91 1.44
CA MET A 141 15.79 -13.21 0.04
C MET A 141 14.62 -14.20 -0.10
N GLY A 142 14.48 -15.17 0.80
CA GLY A 142 13.36 -16.13 0.80
C GLY A 142 11.99 -15.51 1.06
N CYS A 143 11.89 -14.52 1.96
CA CYS A 143 10.62 -13.88 2.31
C CYS A 143 10.07 -13.04 1.15
N ALA A 144 10.94 -12.40 0.38
CA ALA A 144 10.55 -11.63 -0.80
C ALA A 144 9.90 -12.52 -1.88
N TRP A 145 10.46 -13.71 -2.12
CA TRP A 145 9.88 -14.70 -3.04
C TRP A 145 8.51 -15.19 -2.58
N TRP A 146 8.34 -15.47 -1.29
CA TRP A 146 7.05 -15.88 -0.74
C TRP A 146 5.98 -14.79 -0.85
N ILE A 147 6.36 -13.53 -0.64
CA ILE A 147 5.44 -12.40 -0.79
C ILE A 147 5.08 -12.19 -2.26
N LEU A 148 6.04 -12.29 -3.18
CA LEU A 148 5.77 -12.27 -4.62
C LEU A 148 4.86 -13.43 -5.05
N ALA A 149 5.11 -14.63 -4.54
CA ALA A 149 4.29 -15.80 -4.81
C ALA A 149 2.86 -15.63 -4.28
N LEU A 150 2.69 -15.15 -3.05
CA LEU A 150 1.38 -14.83 -2.47
C LEU A 150 0.68 -13.72 -3.23
N PHE A 151 1.42 -12.71 -3.70
CA PHE A 151 0.88 -11.65 -4.51
C PHE A 151 0.37 -12.16 -5.86
N ILE A 152 1.17 -12.95 -6.58
CA ILE A 152 0.75 -13.60 -7.84
C ILE A 152 -0.46 -14.51 -7.59
N PHE A 153 -0.44 -15.29 -6.51
CA PHE A 153 -1.55 -16.16 -6.13
C PHE A 153 -2.84 -15.36 -5.89
N LEU A 154 -2.77 -14.26 -5.13
CA LEU A 154 -3.92 -13.38 -4.90
C LEU A 154 -4.44 -12.74 -6.19
N MET A 155 -3.56 -12.35 -7.11
CA MET A 155 -3.95 -11.85 -8.43
C MET A 155 -4.69 -12.91 -9.25
N ILE A 156 -4.23 -14.16 -9.23
CA ILE A 156 -4.88 -15.29 -9.91
C ILE A 156 -6.26 -15.54 -9.30
N VAL A 157 -6.37 -15.62 -7.97
CA VAL A 157 -7.65 -15.83 -7.28
C VAL A 157 -8.61 -14.67 -7.53
N GLY A 158 -8.13 -13.42 -7.47
CA GLY A 158 -8.93 -12.23 -7.76
C GLY A 158 -9.44 -12.21 -9.19
N TYR A 159 -8.59 -12.53 -10.16
CA TYR A 159 -9.00 -12.64 -11.56
C TYR A 159 -10.01 -13.78 -11.77
N GLY A 160 -9.78 -14.95 -11.16
CA GLY A 160 -10.70 -16.08 -11.23
C GLY A 160 -12.09 -15.75 -10.67
N TYR A 161 -12.15 -14.98 -9.58
CA TYR A 161 -13.41 -14.50 -9.02
C TYR A 161 -14.17 -13.59 -10.00
N LEU A 162 -13.46 -12.67 -10.68
CA LEU A 162 -14.08 -11.79 -11.68
C LEU A 162 -14.63 -12.57 -12.87
N VAL A 163 -13.85 -13.53 -13.41
CA VAL A 163 -14.31 -14.39 -14.52
C VAL A 163 -15.51 -15.23 -14.11
N LEU A 164 -15.50 -15.79 -12.89
CA LEU A 164 -16.63 -16.55 -12.36
C LEU A 164 -17.87 -15.67 -12.19
N ALA A 165 -17.72 -14.48 -11.64
CA ALA A 165 -18.82 -13.53 -11.48
C ALA A 165 -19.43 -13.14 -12.83
N ASP A 166 -18.59 -12.85 -13.83
CA ASP A 166 -19.05 -12.50 -15.19
C ASP A 166 -19.76 -13.69 -15.87
N PHE A 167 -19.26 -14.91 -15.67
CA PHE A 167 -19.90 -16.13 -16.16
C PHE A 167 -21.29 -16.36 -15.52
N LEU A 168 -21.39 -16.23 -14.20
CA LEU A 168 -22.66 -16.42 -13.48
C LEU A 168 -23.68 -15.36 -13.87
N LEU A 169 -23.28 -14.08 -13.91
CA LEU A 169 -24.15 -12.98 -14.31
C LEU A 169 -24.68 -13.15 -15.74
N ASN A 170 -23.82 -13.55 -16.68
CA ASN A 170 -24.23 -13.84 -18.06
C ASN A 170 -25.19 -15.04 -18.17
N ARG A 171 -25.06 -16.04 -17.28
CA ARG A 171 -25.96 -17.19 -17.25
C ARG A 171 -27.34 -16.82 -16.71
N PHE A 172 -27.41 -16.10 -15.60
CA PHE A 172 -28.68 -15.64 -15.02
C PHE A 172 -29.43 -14.67 -15.95
N SER A 173 -28.71 -13.74 -16.59
CA SER A 173 -29.30 -12.83 -17.58
C SER A 173 -29.92 -13.59 -18.77
N LYS A 174 -29.30 -14.69 -19.22
CA LYS A 174 -29.88 -15.51 -20.28
C LYS A 174 -31.14 -16.24 -19.81
N GLU A 175 -31.13 -16.87 -18.64
CA GLU A 175 -32.30 -17.62 -18.14
C GLU A 175 -33.52 -16.72 -17.89
N GLU A 176 -33.33 -15.47 -17.45
CA GLU A 176 -34.41 -14.49 -17.28
C GLU A 176 -35.07 -14.10 -18.62
N ILE A 177 -34.28 -14.01 -19.71
CA ILE A 177 -34.78 -13.73 -21.06
C ILE A 177 -35.57 -14.92 -21.66
N TRP A 178 -35.25 -16.15 -21.25
CA TRP A 178 -35.97 -17.36 -21.70
C TRP A 178 -37.23 -17.64 -20.86
N SER A 179 -37.32 -17.13 -19.63
CA SER A 179 -38.52 -17.25 -18.78
C SER A 179 -39.63 -16.24 -19.12
N ASN A 180 -39.31 -15.15 -19.82
CA ASN A 180 -40.25 -14.07 -20.19
C ASN A 180 -40.74 -14.15 -21.65
N ARG A 181 -40.53 -15.29 -22.33
CA ARG A 181 -41.02 -15.59 -23.67
C ARG A 181 -41.90 -16.84 -23.64
#